data_AF-A0A674MQF2-F1
#
_entry.id   AF-A0A674MQF2-F1
#
_cell.length_a   1.000
_cell.length_b   1.000
_cell.length_c   1.000
_cell.angle_alpha   90.00
_cell.angle_beta   90.00
_cell.angle_gamma   90.00
#
_symmetry.space_group_name_H-M   'P 1'
#
loop_
_entity.id
_entity.type
_entity.pdbx_description
1 polymer ?
#
loop_
_entity_poly.entity_id
_entity_poly.type
_entity_poly.pdbx_seq_one_letter_code
_entity_poly.pdbx_strand_id
1 'polypeptide(L)'
;LLRTLTDVMSINMTRIALQVLREEALSKECNRRQQVVGVLNEFYVATFLHLFQLWKGQQKTIAESGTVLKEVELFAKKNPKQMLRRLELFLKARQAQPASPGLGHHQARGSQGKELHFTGVCDLPPDMEGEARLI
;
A
#
# COMPACT_ATOMS: atom_id res chain seq x y z
N LEU A 1 -4.00 21.32 7.29
CA LEU A 1 -3.20 21.23 6.04
C LEU A 1 -2.51 19.87 5.88
N LEU A 2 -1.59 19.47 6.77
CA LEU A 2 -0.83 18.20 6.59
C LEU A 2 -1.72 16.94 6.64
N ARG A 3 -2.75 16.90 7.51
CA ARG A 3 -3.73 15.79 7.56
C ARG A 3 -4.64 15.72 6.32
N THR A 4 -5.05 16.86 5.78
CA THR A 4 -5.88 16.90 4.58
C THR A 4 -5.10 16.42 3.34
N LEU A 5 -3.79 16.62 3.33
CA LEU A 5 -2.91 16.14 2.27
C LEU A 5 -2.62 14.64 2.36
N THR A 6 -2.56 14.06 3.56
CA THR A 6 -2.42 12.60 3.69
C THR A 6 -3.63 11.87 3.11
N ASP A 7 -4.84 12.41 3.27
CA ASP A 7 -6.05 11.82 2.71
C ASP A 7 -6.10 12.00 1.18
N VAL A 8 -5.83 13.20 0.68
CA VAL A 8 -5.82 13.45 -0.78
C VAL A 8 -4.73 12.62 -1.46
N MET A 9 -3.52 12.57 -0.91
CA MET A 9 -2.42 11.79 -1.51
C MET A 9 -2.72 10.29 -1.47
N SER A 10 -3.21 9.76 -0.35
CA SER A 10 -3.50 8.32 -0.23
C SER A 10 -4.63 7.86 -1.15
N ILE A 11 -5.71 8.64 -1.28
CA ILE A 11 -6.79 8.37 -2.23
C ILE A 11 -6.25 8.36 -3.67
N ASN A 12 -5.39 9.33 -4.02
CA ASN A 12 -4.76 9.37 -5.35
C ASN A 12 -3.88 8.13 -5.58
N MET A 13 -3.10 7.69 -4.59
CA MET A 13 -2.26 6.49 -4.73
C MET A 13 -3.10 5.23 -4.92
N THR A 14 -4.19 5.07 -4.16
CA THR A 14 -5.13 3.96 -4.36
C THR A 14 -5.73 3.99 -5.76
N ARG A 15 -6.15 5.18 -6.26
CA ARG A 15 -6.67 5.33 -7.62
C ARG A 15 -5.64 4.91 -8.68
N ILE A 16 -4.40 5.37 -8.56
CA ILE A 16 -3.32 5.02 -9.50
C ILE A 16 -3.08 3.50 -9.48
N ALA A 17 -2.96 2.90 -8.29
CA ALA A 17 -2.72 1.46 -8.16
C ALA A 17 -3.82 0.62 -8.84
N LEU A 18 -5.09 0.99 -8.61
CA LEU A 18 -6.23 0.31 -9.23
C LEU A 18 -6.31 0.53 -10.74
N GLN A 19 -6.00 1.74 -11.22
CA GLN A 19 -5.97 2.01 -12.67
C GLN A 19 -4.91 1.17 -13.38
N VAL A 20 -3.69 1.10 -12.83
CA VAL A 20 -2.60 0.31 -13.43
C VAL A 20 -2.92 -1.19 -13.41
N LEU A 21 -3.64 -1.67 -12.40
CA LEU A 21 -4.16 -3.03 -12.38
C LEU A 21 -5.20 -3.25 -13.50
N ARG A 22 -6.15 -2.33 -13.65
CA ARG A 22 -7.25 -2.41 -14.63
C ARG A 22 -6.79 -2.31 -16.08
N GLU A 23 -5.71 -1.55 -16.34
CA GLU A 23 -5.09 -1.41 -17.66
C GLU A 23 -4.22 -2.63 -18.06
N GLU A 24 -4.33 -3.74 -17.32
CA GLU A 24 -3.59 -5.00 -17.49
C GLU A 24 -2.06 -4.90 -17.43
N ALA A 25 -1.53 -3.73 -17.09
CA ALA A 25 -0.10 -3.46 -17.03
C ALA A 25 0.59 -4.29 -15.91
N LEU A 26 -0.17 -4.65 -14.86
CA LEU A 26 0.25 -5.57 -13.79
C LEU A 26 -0.24 -7.01 -13.99
N SER A 27 -1.18 -7.29 -14.89
CA SER A 27 -1.76 -8.64 -15.06
C SER A 27 -0.71 -9.70 -15.33
N LYS A 28 0.29 -9.38 -16.17
CA LYS A 28 1.43 -10.28 -16.43
C LYS A 28 2.23 -10.62 -15.16
N GLU A 29 2.39 -9.66 -14.26
CA GLU A 29 3.12 -9.83 -13.02
C GLU A 29 2.30 -10.61 -11.98
N CYS A 30 1.01 -10.29 -11.86
CA CYS A 30 0.06 -11.05 -11.04
C CYS A 30 0.03 -12.53 -11.46
N ASN A 31 -0.06 -12.80 -12.76
CA ASN A 31 -0.07 -14.16 -13.31
C ASN A 31 1.27 -14.86 -13.08
N ARG A 32 2.39 -14.16 -13.23
CA ARG A 32 3.73 -14.72 -12.98
C ARG A 32 3.91 -15.14 -11.51
N ARG A 33 3.42 -14.33 -10.57
CA ARG A 33 3.52 -14.62 -9.13
C ARG A 33 2.35 -15.42 -8.56
N GLN A 34 1.30 -15.66 -9.35
CA GLN A 34 0.04 -16.27 -8.92
C GLN A 34 -0.57 -15.56 -7.69
N GLN A 35 -0.40 -14.24 -7.58
CA GLN A 35 -0.83 -13.45 -6.43
C GLN A 35 -1.27 -12.05 -6.84
N VAL A 36 -2.58 -11.84 -6.93
CA VAL A 36 -3.12 -10.51 -7.27
C VAL A 36 -2.97 -9.54 -6.10
N VAL A 37 -3.42 -9.93 -4.90
CA VAL A 37 -3.42 -9.06 -3.71
C VAL A 37 -1.99 -8.70 -3.29
N GLY A 38 -1.07 -9.67 -3.30
CA GLY A 38 0.34 -9.43 -2.99
C GLY A 38 0.99 -8.44 -3.94
N VAL A 39 0.86 -8.65 -5.25
CA VAL A 39 1.41 -7.76 -6.27
C VAL A 39 0.79 -6.36 -6.21
N LEU A 40 -0.52 -6.26 -5.98
CA LEU A 40 -1.20 -4.97 -5.85
C LEU A 40 -0.72 -4.21 -4.60
N ASN A 41 -0.58 -4.88 -3.46
CA ASN A 41 -0.10 -4.26 -2.23
C ASN A 41 1.36 -3.80 -2.35
N GLU A 42 2.23 -4.63 -2.94
CA GLU A 42 3.60 -4.21 -3.24
C GLU A 42 3.63 -3.01 -4.18
N PHE A 43 2.78 -3.02 -5.21
CA PHE A 43 2.69 -1.90 -6.16
C PHE A 43 2.20 -0.61 -5.50
N TYR A 44 1.20 -0.71 -4.63
CA TYR A 44 0.72 0.40 -3.81
C TYR A 44 1.86 1.02 -2.99
N VAL A 45 2.61 0.20 -2.26
CA VAL A 45 3.78 0.66 -1.49
C VAL A 45 4.87 1.24 -2.40
N ALA A 46 5.12 0.64 -3.56
CA ALA A 46 6.10 1.14 -4.52
C ALA A 46 5.73 2.52 -5.06
N THR A 47 4.43 2.79 -5.24
CA THR A 47 3.90 4.08 -5.67
C THR A 47 4.14 5.15 -4.60
N PHE A 48 3.91 4.82 -3.32
CA PHE A 48 4.25 5.71 -2.19
C PHE A 48 5.75 5.97 -2.07
N LEU A 49 6.59 4.94 -2.23
CA LEU A 49 8.03 5.10 -2.22
C LEU A 49 8.48 6.05 -3.34
N HIS A 50 7.90 5.93 -4.53
CA HIS A 50 8.19 6.82 -5.65
C HIS A 50 7.78 8.26 -5.36
N LEU A 51 6.57 8.47 -4.84
CA LEU A 51 6.08 9.77 -4.40
C LEU A 51 7.04 10.41 -3.40
N PHE A 52 7.43 9.66 -2.36
CA PHE A 52 8.34 10.15 -1.33
C PHE A 52 9.71 10.53 -1.91
N GLN A 53 10.29 9.68 -2.76
CA GLN A 53 11.58 9.94 -3.38
C GLN A 53 11.54 11.15 -4.30
N LEU A 54 10.47 11.31 -5.09
CA LEU A 54 10.27 12.44 -5.98
C LEU A 54 10.13 13.74 -5.17
N TRP A 55 9.27 13.70 -4.15
CA TRP A 55 9.02 14.83 -3.26
C TRP A 55 10.29 15.30 -2.55
N LYS A 56 11.00 14.36 -1.92
CA LYS A 56 12.23 14.66 -1.17
C LYS A 56 13.39 15.01 -2.09
N GLY A 57 13.55 14.29 -3.20
CA GLY A 57 14.66 14.51 -4.14
C GLY A 57 14.60 15.86 -4.83
N GLN A 58 13.39 16.38 -5.08
CA GLN A 58 13.19 17.69 -5.73
C GLN A 58 12.76 18.80 -4.76
N GLN A 59 12.79 18.56 -3.44
CA GLN A 59 12.39 19.53 -2.41
C GLN A 59 11.01 20.17 -2.67
N LYS A 60 10.03 19.33 -3.03
CA LYS A 60 8.69 19.78 -3.43
C LYS A 60 7.91 20.40 -2.27
N THR A 61 7.08 21.36 -2.63
CA THR A 61 6.12 22.01 -1.72
C THR A 61 4.70 21.54 -1.96
N ILE A 62 3.81 21.84 -1.03
CA ILE A 62 2.39 21.48 -1.09
C ILE A 62 1.72 22.02 -2.36
N ALA A 63 2.12 23.21 -2.81
CA ALA A 63 1.60 23.83 -4.03
C ALA A 63 1.87 23.00 -5.29
N GLU A 64 2.92 22.17 -5.28
CA GLU A 64 3.33 21.33 -6.41
C GLU A 64 2.67 19.94 -6.39
N SER A 65 1.81 19.66 -5.40
CA SER A 65 1.16 18.36 -5.21
C SER A 65 0.46 17.83 -6.47
N GLY A 66 -0.28 18.68 -7.19
CA GLY A 66 -0.96 18.29 -8.43
C GLY A 66 0.02 17.82 -9.52
N THR A 67 1.13 18.54 -9.70
CA THR A 67 2.18 18.18 -10.65
C THR A 67 2.88 16.89 -10.25
N VAL A 68 3.26 16.76 -8.98
CA VAL A 68 3.91 15.56 -8.44
C VAL A 68 3.01 14.33 -8.62
N LEU A 69 1.72 14.43 -8.31
CA LEU A 69 0.77 13.34 -8.48
C LEU A 69 0.65 12.90 -9.94
N LYS A 70 0.63 13.87 -10.88
CA LYS A 70 0.58 13.58 -12.32
C LYS A 70 1.85 12.88 -12.81
N GLU A 71 3.01 13.28 -12.31
CA GLU A 71 4.28 12.62 -12.61
C GLU A 71 4.31 11.18 -12.09
N VAL A 72 3.87 10.96 -10.85
CA VAL A 72 3.78 9.62 -10.25
C VAL A 72 2.82 8.74 -11.06
N GLU A 73 1.64 9.23 -11.42
CA GLU A 73 0.67 8.50 -12.23
C GLU A 73 1.26 8.09 -13.59
N LEU A 74 1.89 9.03 -14.30
CA LEU A 74 2.50 8.77 -15.59
C LEU A 74 3.62 7.73 -15.49
N PHE A 75 4.47 7.83 -14.47
CA PHE A 75 5.56 6.89 -14.25
C PHE A 75 5.05 5.49 -13.89
N ALA A 76 4.07 5.41 -13.00
CA ALA A 76 3.46 4.16 -12.54
C ALA A 76 2.80 3.40 -13.69
N LYS A 77 2.05 4.09 -14.56
CA LYS A 77 1.42 3.50 -15.75
C LYS A 77 2.43 2.99 -16.76
N LYS A 78 3.47 3.77 -17.05
CA LYS A 78 4.48 3.39 -18.05
C LYS A 78 5.44 2.30 -17.56
N ASN A 79 5.73 2.25 -16.26
CA ASN A 79 6.84 1.45 -15.72
C ASN A 79 6.46 0.60 -14.50
N PRO A 80 5.37 -0.20 -14.54
CA PRO A 80 4.87 -0.90 -13.36
C PRO A 80 5.87 -1.91 -12.79
N LYS A 81 6.57 -2.64 -13.66
CA LYS A 81 7.62 -3.60 -13.25
C LYS A 81 8.81 -2.89 -12.61
N GLN A 82 9.17 -1.70 -13.09
CA GLN A 82 10.27 -0.94 -12.53
C GLN A 82 9.92 -0.43 -11.13
N MET A 83 8.64 -0.10 -10.87
CA MET A 83 8.18 0.27 -9.52
C MET A 83 8.41 -0.86 -8.53
N LEU A 84 7.95 -2.07 -8.85
CA LEU A 84 8.15 -3.24 -7.99
C LEU A 84 9.64 -3.54 -7.76
N ARG A 85 10.46 -3.47 -8.82
CA ARG A 85 11.90 -3.69 -8.72
C ARG A 85 12.58 -2.64 -7.81
N ARG A 86 12.19 -1.37 -7.91
CA ARG A 86 12.74 -0.30 -7.06
C ARG A 86 12.38 -0.53 -5.59
N LEU A 87 11.15 -0.96 -5.31
CA LEU A 87 10.73 -1.31 -3.96
C LEU A 87 11.56 -2.47 -3.40
N GLU A 88 11.75 -3.54 -4.18
CA GLU A 88 12.55 -4.70 -3.76
C GLU A 88 13.99 -4.30 -3.40
N LEU A 89 14.63 -3.49 -4.25
CA LEU A 89 15.99 -2.98 -3.99
C LEU A 89 16.05 -2.11 -2.72
N PHE A 90 15.05 -1.26 -2.52
CA PHE A 90 14.97 -0.41 -1.33
C PHE A 90 14.82 -1.24 -0.05
N LEU A 91 13.99 -2.28 -0.05
CA LEU A 91 13.81 -3.17 1.10
C LEU A 91 15.08 -3.98 1.39
N LYS A 92 15.75 -4.51 0.36
CA LYS A 92 17.04 -5.21 0.51
C LYS A 92 18.13 -4.31 1.10
N ALA A 93 18.22 -3.07 0.61
CA ALA A 93 19.18 -2.10 1.14
C ALA A 93 18.93 -1.77 2.62
N ARG A 94 17.67 -1.73 3.06
CA ARG A 94 17.32 -1.52 4.48
C ARG A 94 17.62 -2.72 5.36
N GLN A 95 17.51 -3.94 4.84
CA GLN A 95 17.84 -5.16 5.60
C GLN A 95 19.34 -5.33 5.79
N ALA A 96 20.16 -4.81 4.88
CA ALA A 96 21.63 -4.84 4.97
C ALA A 96 22.21 -3.78 5.92
N GLN A 97 21.41 -2.82 6.41
CA GLN A 97 21.85 -1.84 7.40
C GLN A 97 21.72 -2.44 8.80
N PRO A 98 22.76 -2.37 9.67
CA PRO A 98 22.60 -2.72 11.07
C PRO A 98 21.55 -1.79 11.67
N ALA A 99 20.55 -2.38 12.33
CA ALA A 99 19.45 -1.62 12.92
C ALA A 99 20.02 -0.55 13.86
N SER A 100 19.83 0.73 13.52
CA SER A 100 20.08 1.82 14.46
C SER A 100 19.22 1.60 15.70
N PRO A 101 19.76 1.69 16.93
CA PRO A 101 18.97 1.55 18.14
C PRO A 101 18.13 2.81 18.30
N GLY A 102 16.87 2.76 17.88
CA GLY A 102 15.96 3.89 18.01
C GLY A 102 14.56 3.55 17.55
N LEU A 103 13.65 3.52 18.53
CA LEU A 103 12.21 3.23 18.47
C LEU A 103 11.87 1.73 18.57
N GLY A 104 11.45 1.36 19.78
CA GLY A 104 11.21 0.00 20.24
C GLY A 104 10.33 -0.82 19.30
N HIS A 105 10.91 -1.90 18.80
CA HIS A 105 10.15 -3.05 18.34
C HIS A 105 9.53 -3.72 19.56
N HIS A 106 8.21 -3.65 19.69
CA HIS A 106 7.50 -4.72 20.40
C HIS A 106 7.67 -5.98 19.57
N GLN A 107 8.64 -6.79 19.98
CA GLN A 107 8.89 -8.12 19.46
C GLN A 107 7.66 -8.97 19.81
N ALA A 108 6.76 -9.17 18.86
CA ALA A 108 5.67 -10.13 18.99
C ALA A 108 6.28 -11.52 18.98
N ARG A 109 6.53 -12.02 20.20
CA ARG A 109 6.88 -13.40 20.50
C ARG A 109 5.80 -14.29 19.89
N GLY A 110 6.21 -15.24 19.04
CA GLY A 110 5.28 -16.12 18.33
C GLY A 110 4.30 -16.81 19.27
N SER A 111 3.01 -16.65 18.99
CA SER A 111 1.96 -17.51 19.50
C SER A 111 1.40 -18.28 18.32
N GLN A 112 1.37 -19.60 18.46
CA GLN A 112 0.98 -20.58 17.46
C GLN A 112 -0.40 -20.29 16.84
N GLY A 113 -0.52 -20.70 15.57
CA GLY A 113 -1.72 -20.84 14.75
C GLY A 113 -3.05 -20.43 15.37
N LYS A 114 -3.52 -19.24 15.02
CA LYS A 114 -4.95 -18.96 14.89
C LYS A 114 -5.22 -18.60 13.44
N GLU A 115 -5.92 -19.50 12.75
CA GLU A 115 -6.50 -19.22 11.45
C GLU A 115 -7.40 -17.99 11.57
N LEU A 116 -7.00 -16.89 10.93
CA LEU A 116 -7.76 -15.65 10.96
C LEU A 116 -8.90 -15.78 9.96
N HIS A 117 -10.06 -16.21 10.44
CA HIS A 117 -11.29 -16.18 9.68
C HIS A 117 -11.67 -14.71 9.41
N PHE A 118 -11.39 -14.21 8.22
CA PHE A 118 -11.78 -12.87 7.78
C PHE A 118 -13.27 -12.87 7.46
N THR A 119 -14.10 -12.55 8.46
CA THR A 119 -15.51 -12.19 8.23
C THR A 119 -15.54 -10.82 7.56
N GLY A 120 -16.14 -10.72 6.37
CA GLY A 120 -16.36 -9.44 5.72
C GLY A 120 -17.20 -8.52 6.61
N VAL A 121 -17.09 -7.21 6.41
CA VAL A 121 -17.74 -6.17 7.23
C VAL A 121 -19.29 -6.24 7.21
N CYS A 122 -19.88 -7.16 6.46
CA CYS A 122 -21.33 -7.37 6.38
C CYS A 122 -21.84 -8.68 7.01
N ASP A 123 -20.96 -9.56 7.50
CA ASP A 123 -21.40 -10.83 8.10
C ASP A 123 -21.49 -10.67 9.62
N LEU A 124 -22.70 -10.50 10.15
CA LEU A 124 -22.92 -10.62 11.59
C LEU A 124 -22.77 -12.09 12.01
N PRO A 125 -22.12 -12.38 13.16
CA PRO A 125 -22.10 -13.72 13.70
C PRO A 125 -23.54 -14.21 13.99
N PRO A 126 -23.85 -15.49 13.75
CA PRO A 126 -25.20 -16.05 13.87
C PRO A 126 -25.77 -16.07 15.30
N ASP A 127 -24.98 -15.67 16.31
CA ASP A 127 -25.38 -15.67 17.72
C ASP A 127 -26.07 -14.39 18.21
N MET A 128 -26.45 -13.46 17.33
CA MET A 128 -27.15 -12.21 17.71
C MET A 128 -28.57 -12.08 17.16
N GLU A 129 -29.16 -13.17 16.64
CA GLU A 129 -30.61 -13.24 16.39
C GLU A 129 -31.32 -13.79 17.64
N GLY A 130 -31.54 -12.94 18.64
CA GLY A 130 -32.16 -13.36 19.91
C GLY A 130 -32.85 -12.24 20.68
N GLU A 131 -34.18 -12.23 20.57
CA GLU A 131 -35.18 -11.54 21.42
C GLU A 131 -35.23 -10.00 21.40
N ALA A 132 -35.96 -9.44 20.43
CA ALA A 132 -36.72 -8.22 20.66
C ALA A 132 -37.87 -8.53 21.63
N ARG A 133 -37.67 -8.33 22.94
CA ARG A 133 -38.78 -8.25 23.90
C ARG A 133 -39.42 -6.87 23.78
N LEU A 134 -40.67 -6.84 23.29
CA LEU A 134 -41.56 -5.69 23.42
C LEU A 134 -41.77 -5.40 24.91
N ILE A 135 -41.43 -4.17 25.33
CA ILE A 135 -42.03 -3.51 26.49
C ILE A 135 -42.87 -2.36 25.94
#